data_AF-A0A844G157-F1
#
_entry.id   AF-A0A844G157-F1
#
_cell.length_a   1.000
_cell.length_b   1.000
_cell.length_c   1.000
_cell.angle_alpha   90.00
_cell.angle_beta   90.00
_cell.angle_gamma   90.00
#
_symmetry.space_group_name_H-M   'P 1'
#
loop_
_entity.id
_entity.type
_entity.pdbx_description
1 polymer ?
#
loop_
_entity_poly.entity_id
_entity_poly.type
_entity_poly.pdbx_seq_one_letter_code
_entity_poly.pdbx_strand_id
1 'polypeptide(L)'
;MSTENASETAPLRLTADELSIATGSPEKRTAVIDSRAVPVWTFSGKDADQSVAGTISRLPADCRGVKVEIVVAAAGGAENSGLEDVYRLHLSQGAGKAPEDTCEEHMTPVRTALSAAPGLPRTIELESYCATDPDRPLTVRIERCPGDPADTCRCPTDLLLVRVTPVKAPAAPFIVEDAPGYNSWPMLQAIGPKLVCAYSRGRGHDIVESCRGVYARTSGDGGKTWSPETLISNAPDCGEVTIGKGLDADGAMLLWVRCWGAKRRHDLYRSADGVTFTRIATPVLDPMPMQITDIFPVPAVGLMALWFAGNYSDDGQNSWGTLTSSDNGATWKQRVIESGLPKSEWPTEPSAVCFGNGRIFAVARTECLENTTERAQFQLESEDCGATWTRSRTNIGDVALSTPSLVFDEATGLLSNYYFHRGRGVLKRRVVKLDRIIGNPLAWPEPEPVALGSTAFPDAGNVNASVIQNMHFLAYYSGTAPDTFVAVSAAAAPAGATGENAVPGKQD
;
A
#
# COMPACT_ATOMS: atom_id res chain seq x y z
N MET A 1 11.06 4.23 -29.37
CA MET A 1 10.41 2.94 -29.06
C MET A 1 8.96 3.25 -28.79
N SER A 2 8.09 2.56 -29.51
CA SER A 2 6.63 2.78 -29.55
C SER A 2 6.02 2.64 -28.15
N THR A 3 5.34 3.69 -27.71
CA THR A 3 4.34 3.65 -26.66
C THR A 3 3.18 2.79 -27.15
N GLU A 4 3.18 1.50 -26.81
CA GLU A 4 1.96 0.71 -26.81
C GLU A 4 1.05 1.33 -25.75
N ASN A 5 0.11 2.16 -26.19
CA ASN A 5 -1.10 2.40 -25.40
C ASN A 5 -1.72 1.03 -25.19
N ALA A 6 -1.76 0.59 -23.93
CA ALA A 6 -2.49 -0.60 -23.54
C ALA A 6 -3.92 -0.46 -24.10
N SER A 7 -4.28 -1.34 -25.03
CA SER A 7 -5.66 -1.48 -25.48
C SER A 7 -6.50 -1.82 -24.26
N GLU A 8 -7.17 -0.82 -23.67
CA GLU A 8 -8.09 -1.02 -22.56
C GLU A 8 -9.23 -1.94 -23.02
N THR A 9 -9.31 -3.13 -22.43
CA THR A 9 -10.44 -4.02 -22.62
C THR A 9 -11.69 -3.32 -22.10
N ALA A 10 -12.74 -3.22 -22.93
CA ALA A 10 -13.97 -2.57 -22.50
C ALA A 10 -14.58 -3.27 -21.26
N PRO A 11 -15.04 -2.51 -20.25
CA PRO A 11 -15.60 -3.10 -19.03
C PRO A 11 -16.90 -3.83 -19.34
N LEU A 12 -17.05 -5.02 -18.75
CA LEU A 12 -18.32 -5.74 -18.66
C LEU A 12 -19.22 -5.00 -17.66
N ARG A 13 -20.53 -4.97 -17.93
CA ARG A 13 -21.49 -4.16 -17.16
C ARG A 13 -22.59 -5.06 -16.61
N LEU A 14 -22.93 -4.87 -15.34
CA LEU A 14 -24.15 -5.40 -14.73
C LEU A 14 -25.03 -4.22 -14.33
N THR A 15 -26.17 -4.12 -14.99
CA THR A 15 -27.25 -3.16 -14.71
C THR A 15 -28.20 -3.73 -13.66
N ALA A 16 -29.15 -2.92 -13.16
CA ALA A 16 -30.13 -3.38 -12.18
C ALA A 16 -31.02 -4.55 -12.69
N ASP A 17 -31.13 -4.76 -14.00
CA ASP A 17 -31.86 -5.89 -14.59
C ASP A 17 -31.05 -7.19 -14.62
N GLU A 18 -29.73 -7.09 -14.54
CA GLU A 18 -28.79 -8.23 -14.49
C GLU A 18 -28.39 -8.60 -13.05
N LEU A 19 -28.90 -7.83 -12.08
CA LEU A 19 -28.68 -8.02 -10.65
C LEU A 19 -29.97 -8.48 -9.97
N SER A 20 -29.82 -9.36 -8.97
CA SER A 20 -30.89 -9.80 -8.09
C SER A 20 -30.49 -9.64 -6.63
N ILE A 21 -31.49 -9.59 -5.73
CA ILE A 21 -31.24 -9.61 -4.28
C ILE A 21 -30.42 -10.85 -3.93
N ALA A 22 -29.30 -10.64 -3.23
CA ALA A 22 -28.51 -11.73 -2.66
C ALA A 22 -28.81 -11.89 -1.17
N THR A 23 -28.87 -10.79 -0.41
CA THR A 23 -29.23 -10.78 1.02
C THR A 23 -30.03 -9.53 1.39
N GLY A 24 -30.75 -9.59 2.51
CA GLY A 24 -31.51 -8.46 3.04
C GLY A 24 -32.73 -8.10 2.19
N SER A 25 -33.07 -6.81 2.17
CA SER A 25 -34.24 -6.30 1.43
C SER A 25 -33.94 -4.98 0.71
N PRO A 26 -32.93 -4.91 -0.18
CA PRO A 26 -32.77 -3.77 -1.07
C PRO A 26 -33.96 -3.69 -2.03
N GLU A 27 -34.32 -2.48 -2.46
CA GLU A 27 -35.50 -2.24 -3.29
C GLU A 27 -35.11 -1.97 -4.75
N LYS A 28 -35.76 -2.65 -5.70
CA LYS A 28 -35.61 -2.31 -7.12
C LYS A 28 -36.62 -1.23 -7.50
N ARG A 29 -36.14 -0.10 -8.00
CA ARG A 29 -37.00 1.04 -8.40
C ARG A 29 -36.47 1.73 -9.65
N THR A 30 -37.23 2.71 -10.15
CA THR A 30 -36.79 3.59 -11.23
C THR A 30 -36.35 4.93 -10.63
N ALA A 31 -35.09 5.29 -10.83
CA ALA A 31 -34.56 6.61 -10.48
C ALA A 31 -34.50 7.51 -11.72
N VAL A 32 -34.60 8.83 -11.51
CA VAL A 32 -34.39 9.82 -12.57
C VAL A 32 -32.99 10.40 -12.41
N ILE A 33 -32.10 10.05 -13.34
CA ILE A 33 -30.71 10.52 -13.37
C ILE A 33 -30.49 11.24 -14.70
N ASP A 34 -30.04 12.50 -14.66
CA ASP A 34 -29.86 13.35 -15.85
C ASP A 34 -31.08 13.36 -16.79
N SER A 35 -32.28 13.51 -16.20
CA SER A 35 -33.57 13.48 -16.90
C SER A 35 -33.90 12.17 -17.63
N ARG A 36 -33.22 11.06 -17.29
CA ARG A 36 -33.51 9.72 -17.81
C ARG A 36 -34.00 8.80 -16.69
N ALA A 37 -35.04 8.03 -16.99
CA ALA A 37 -35.51 6.96 -16.11
C ALA A 37 -34.57 5.76 -16.23
N VAL A 38 -33.95 5.35 -15.11
CA VAL A 38 -32.98 4.26 -15.04
C VAL A 38 -33.40 3.29 -13.93
N PRO A 39 -33.45 1.97 -14.19
CA PRO A 39 -33.68 0.99 -13.13
C PRO A 39 -32.45 0.95 -12.20
N VAL A 40 -32.68 0.95 -10.90
CA VAL A 40 -31.65 0.95 -9.85
C VAL A 40 -32.02 -0.01 -8.73
N TRP A 41 -31.00 -0.43 -7.97
CA TRP A 41 -31.19 -1.06 -6.67
C TRP A 41 -30.90 -0.06 -5.56
N THR A 42 -31.81 0.11 -4.61
CA THR A 42 -31.68 1.05 -3.50
C THR A 42 -31.34 0.31 -2.21
N PHE A 43 -30.21 0.68 -1.62
CA PHE A 43 -29.85 0.31 -0.26
C PHE A 43 -30.42 1.34 0.73
N SER A 44 -30.95 0.90 1.87
CA SER A 44 -31.60 1.79 2.85
C SER A 44 -30.61 2.64 3.65
N GLY A 45 -29.35 2.19 3.77
CA GLY A 45 -28.30 2.82 4.60
C GLY A 45 -28.47 2.59 6.11
N LYS A 46 -29.51 1.85 6.52
CA LYS A 46 -29.85 1.59 7.92
C LYS A 46 -29.81 0.10 8.25
N ASP A 47 -30.32 -0.72 7.34
CA ASP A 47 -30.43 -2.16 7.56
C ASP A 47 -29.11 -2.82 7.16
N ALA A 48 -28.57 -3.65 8.05
CA ALA A 48 -27.40 -4.47 7.76
C ALA A 48 -27.72 -5.51 6.67
N ASP A 49 -26.66 -6.09 6.09
CA ASP A 49 -26.71 -7.25 5.20
C ASP A 49 -27.55 -7.04 3.92
N GLN A 50 -27.74 -5.81 3.45
CA GLN A 50 -28.35 -5.57 2.15
C GLN A 50 -27.32 -5.74 1.03
N SER A 51 -27.56 -6.68 0.13
CA SER A 51 -26.69 -6.90 -1.02
C SER A 51 -27.44 -7.37 -2.26
N VAL A 52 -26.86 -7.07 -3.43
CA VAL A 52 -27.32 -7.55 -4.74
C VAL A 52 -26.18 -8.23 -5.46
N ALA A 53 -26.48 -9.22 -6.28
CA ALA A 53 -25.48 -9.97 -7.03
C ALA A 53 -25.89 -10.20 -8.49
N GLY A 54 -24.88 -10.37 -9.34
CA GLY A 54 -25.04 -10.81 -10.72
C GLY A 54 -23.86 -11.67 -11.15
N THR A 55 -24.00 -12.35 -12.29
CA THR A 55 -22.99 -13.29 -12.77
C THR A 55 -22.54 -12.91 -14.17
N ILE A 56 -21.22 -12.80 -14.34
CA ILE A 56 -20.56 -12.70 -15.64
C ILE A 56 -20.25 -14.12 -16.10
N SER A 57 -20.86 -14.55 -17.20
CA SER A 57 -20.76 -15.93 -17.68
C SER A 57 -19.37 -16.29 -18.21
N ARG A 58 -18.62 -15.32 -18.74
CA ARG A 58 -17.30 -15.54 -19.32
C ARG A 58 -16.44 -14.28 -19.30
N LEU A 59 -15.17 -14.42 -18.93
CA LEU A 59 -14.16 -13.37 -19.06
C LEU A 59 -13.31 -13.60 -20.32
N PRO A 60 -12.62 -12.58 -20.85
CA PRO A 60 -11.65 -12.76 -21.93
C PRO A 60 -10.57 -13.78 -21.56
N ALA A 61 -10.11 -14.59 -22.52
CA ALA A 61 -9.16 -15.69 -22.25
C ALA A 61 -7.78 -15.22 -21.74
N ASP A 62 -7.38 -13.99 -22.07
CA ASP A 62 -6.15 -13.35 -21.61
C ASP A 62 -6.31 -12.62 -20.26
N CYS A 63 -7.52 -12.59 -19.69
CA CYS A 63 -7.79 -12.07 -18.37
C CYS A 63 -7.04 -12.88 -17.30
N ARG A 64 -6.42 -12.19 -16.34
CA ARG A 64 -5.72 -12.81 -15.19
C ARG A 64 -6.23 -12.30 -13.85
N GLY A 65 -6.93 -11.17 -13.87
CA GLY A 65 -7.72 -10.71 -12.74
C GLY A 65 -8.76 -9.71 -13.19
N VAL A 66 -9.56 -9.22 -12.25
CA VAL A 66 -10.58 -8.21 -12.50
C VAL A 66 -10.38 -7.00 -11.59
N LYS A 67 -10.68 -5.83 -12.14
CA LYS A 67 -10.99 -4.61 -11.41
C LYS A 67 -12.50 -4.47 -11.36
N VAL A 68 -13.05 -4.05 -10.22
CA VAL A 68 -14.50 -3.86 -10.06
C VAL A 68 -14.81 -2.48 -9.52
N GLU A 69 -15.71 -1.79 -10.21
CA GLU A 69 -16.21 -0.47 -9.83
C GLU A 69 -17.74 -0.50 -9.74
N ILE A 70 -18.29 0.35 -8.87
CA ILE A 70 -19.73 0.61 -8.81
C ILE A 70 -20.01 2.07 -9.13
N VAL A 71 -21.18 2.34 -9.72
CA VAL A 71 -21.71 3.70 -9.87
C VAL A 71 -22.90 3.84 -8.94
N VAL A 72 -22.82 4.79 -8.02
CA VAL A 72 -23.86 5.03 -7.01
C VAL A 72 -24.32 6.48 -7.02
N ALA A 73 -25.55 6.73 -6.60
CA ALA A 73 -26.08 8.06 -6.36
C ALA A 73 -26.85 8.07 -5.03
N ALA A 74 -26.43 8.93 -4.10
CA ALA A 74 -27.12 9.08 -2.82
C ALA A 74 -28.39 9.92 -3.01
N ALA A 75 -29.49 9.52 -2.39
CA ALA A 75 -30.76 10.23 -2.48
C ALA A 75 -30.78 11.55 -1.68
N GLY A 76 -29.81 11.76 -0.79
CA GLY A 76 -29.76 12.89 0.13
C GLY A 76 -29.08 14.14 -0.44
N GLY A 77 -29.45 15.31 0.08
CA GLY A 77 -28.97 16.64 -0.31
C GLY A 77 -27.74 17.12 0.43
N ALA A 78 -27.50 18.44 0.36
CA ALA A 78 -26.33 19.11 0.94
C ALA A 78 -26.15 18.83 2.45
N GLU A 79 -27.21 18.46 3.16
CA GLU A 79 -27.18 18.04 4.57
C GLU A 79 -26.35 16.79 4.83
N ASN A 80 -26.07 15.98 3.80
CA ASN A 80 -25.23 14.79 3.90
C ASN A 80 -23.78 15.05 3.44
N SER A 81 -23.44 16.29 3.10
CA SER A 81 -22.08 16.65 2.70
C SER A 81 -21.08 16.30 3.79
N GLY A 82 -20.04 15.54 3.44
CA GLY A 82 -19.01 15.11 4.39
C GLY A 82 -19.40 13.90 5.25
N LEU A 83 -20.64 13.40 5.16
CA LEU A 83 -20.93 12.04 5.59
C LEU A 83 -20.30 11.05 4.60
N GLU A 84 -20.14 9.83 5.05
CA GLU A 84 -19.45 8.78 4.32
C GLU A 84 -20.34 7.55 4.18
N ASP A 85 -20.14 6.85 3.07
CA ASP A 85 -20.69 5.53 2.88
C ASP A 85 -19.69 4.46 2.53
N VAL A 86 -20.01 3.23 2.93
CA VAL A 86 -19.10 2.10 2.84
C VAL A 86 -19.73 0.96 2.06
N TYR A 87 -19.00 0.46 1.07
CA TYR A 87 -19.40 -0.68 0.25
C TYR A 87 -18.38 -1.80 0.35
N ARG A 88 -18.85 -3.04 0.26
CA ARG A 88 -18.00 -4.22 0.17
C ARG A 88 -18.35 -5.03 -1.06
N LEU A 89 -17.30 -5.43 -1.77
CA LEU A 89 -17.37 -6.39 -2.87
C LEU A 89 -17.17 -7.80 -2.33
N HIS A 90 -17.95 -8.75 -2.86
CA HIS A 90 -17.67 -10.17 -2.73
C HIS A 90 -17.58 -10.79 -4.11
N LEU A 91 -16.53 -11.58 -4.34
CA LEU A 91 -16.32 -12.29 -5.59
C LEU A 91 -16.33 -13.79 -5.34
N SER A 92 -16.95 -14.55 -6.24
CA SER A 92 -16.84 -16.00 -6.22
C SER A 92 -16.81 -16.58 -7.63
N GLN A 93 -16.07 -17.67 -7.78
CA GLN A 93 -16.05 -18.49 -9.00
C GLN A 93 -16.32 -19.94 -8.60
N GLY A 94 -17.35 -20.55 -9.16
CA GLY A 94 -17.68 -21.93 -8.82
C GLY A 94 -16.61 -22.92 -9.25
N ALA A 95 -16.27 -23.91 -8.41
CA ALA A 95 -15.66 -25.15 -8.87
C ALA A 95 -16.76 -26.19 -9.09
N GLY A 96 -17.01 -26.58 -10.34
CA GLY A 96 -17.81 -27.78 -10.64
C GLY A 96 -19.24 -27.81 -10.05
N LYS A 97 -19.86 -29.00 -10.07
CA LYS A 97 -21.30 -29.23 -9.85
C LYS A 97 -21.74 -29.29 -8.36
N ALA A 98 -20.88 -28.94 -7.39
CA ALA A 98 -21.21 -29.02 -5.96
C ALA A 98 -21.24 -27.62 -5.31
N PRO A 99 -22.27 -27.28 -4.51
CA PRO A 99 -22.37 -25.99 -3.82
C PRO A 99 -21.24 -25.70 -2.82
N GLU A 100 -20.62 -26.75 -2.27
CA GLU A 100 -19.57 -26.67 -1.24
C GLU A 100 -18.19 -26.26 -1.79
N ASP A 101 -18.04 -26.19 -3.12
CA ASP A 101 -16.77 -25.86 -3.80
C ASP A 101 -16.68 -24.37 -4.23
N THR A 102 -17.55 -23.50 -3.71
CA THR A 102 -17.50 -22.05 -3.97
C THR A 102 -16.70 -21.34 -2.88
N CYS A 103 -15.50 -20.84 -3.22
CA CYS A 103 -14.78 -19.90 -2.36
C CYS A 103 -15.32 -18.48 -2.63
N GLU A 104 -16.07 -17.92 -1.68
CA GLU A 104 -16.41 -16.50 -1.68
C GLU A 104 -15.27 -15.71 -1.05
N GLU A 105 -14.74 -14.75 -1.80
CA GLU A 105 -13.71 -13.83 -1.34
C GLU A 105 -14.35 -12.50 -0.91
N HIS A 106 -14.20 -12.18 0.36
CA HIS A 106 -14.66 -10.92 0.93
C HIS A 106 -13.60 -9.84 0.75
N MET A 107 -13.91 -8.81 -0.05
CA MET A 107 -12.98 -7.70 -0.27
C MET A 107 -12.97 -6.73 0.91
N THR A 108 -12.04 -5.80 0.87
CA THR A 108 -11.96 -4.73 1.85
C THR A 108 -13.11 -3.75 1.67
N PRO A 109 -13.78 -3.31 2.77
CA PRO A 109 -14.74 -2.23 2.68
C PRO A 109 -14.10 -0.94 2.16
N VAL A 110 -14.77 -0.28 1.22
CA VAL A 110 -14.33 0.99 0.65
C VAL A 110 -15.25 2.09 1.11
N ARG A 111 -14.68 3.07 1.83
CA ARG A 111 -15.35 4.30 2.26
C ARG A 111 -15.24 5.37 1.19
N THR A 112 -16.28 6.17 1.03
CA THR A 112 -16.24 7.37 0.19
C THR A 112 -17.04 8.50 0.82
N ALA A 113 -16.58 9.74 0.61
CA ALA A 113 -17.24 10.93 1.10
C ALA A 113 -18.36 11.38 0.15
N LEU A 114 -19.49 11.80 0.71
CA LEU A 114 -20.60 12.37 -0.03
C LEU A 114 -20.33 13.83 -0.38
N SER A 115 -20.57 14.17 -1.65
CA SER A 115 -20.54 15.56 -2.11
C SER A 115 -21.78 16.32 -1.65
N ALA A 116 -21.68 17.65 -1.56
CA ALA A 116 -22.81 18.51 -1.24
C ALA A 116 -23.93 18.53 -2.30
N ALA A 117 -23.70 17.99 -3.50
CA ALA A 117 -24.69 17.97 -4.58
C ALA A 117 -25.48 16.65 -4.57
N PRO A 118 -26.80 16.67 -4.24
CA PRO A 118 -27.64 15.46 -4.23
C PRO A 118 -27.67 14.77 -5.59
N GLY A 119 -27.75 13.44 -5.57
CA GLY A 119 -28.10 12.65 -6.75
C GLY A 119 -27.05 12.62 -7.88
N LEU A 120 -25.89 13.26 -7.73
CA LEU A 120 -24.80 13.13 -8.69
C LEU A 120 -24.22 11.71 -8.64
N PRO A 121 -24.21 10.97 -9.77
CA PRO A 121 -23.56 9.68 -9.82
C PRO A 121 -22.06 9.81 -9.55
N ARG A 122 -21.54 8.91 -8.71
CA ARG A 122 -20.11 8.76 -8.44
C ARG A 122 -19.66 7.33 -8.69
N THR A 123 -18.47 7.18 -9.24
CA THR A 123 -17.81 5.88 -9.43
C THR A 123 -16.96 5.59 -8.20
N ILE A 124 -17.07 4.38 -7.65
CA ILE A 124 -16.27 3.90 -6.52
C ILE A 124 -15.57 2.62 -6.99
N GLU A 125 -14.24 2.58 -6.87
CA GLU A 125 -13.49 1.35 -7.09
C GLU A 125 -13.54 0.49 -5.83
N LEU A 126 -13.99 -0.75 -5.95
CA LEU A 126 -14.08 -1.68 -4.81
C LEU A 126 -12.91 -2.66 -4.77
N GLU A 127 -12.31 -2.95 -5.92
CA GLU A 127 -11.09 -3.75 -6.02
C GLU A 127 -10.33 -3.38 -7.30
N SER A 128 -9.02 -3.18 -7.17
CA SER A 128 -8.12 -2.80 -8.26
C SER A 128 -7.59 -4.04 -9.00
N TYR A 129 -7.49 -5.17 -8.30
CA TYR A 129 -7.09 -6.46 -8.87
C TYR A 129 -7.50 -7.61 -7.95
N CYS A 130 -8.35 -8.50 -8.45
CA CYS A 130 -8.55 -9.84 -7.87
C CYS A 130 -8.21 -10.88 -8.93
N ALA A 131 -7.37 -11.86 -8.60
CA ALA A 131 -7.07 -12.97 -9.51
C ALA A 131 -8.36 -13.74 -9.85
N THR A 132 -8.53 -14.12 -11.11
CA THR A 132 -9.72 -14.85 -11.59
C THR A 132 -9.36 -15.86 -12.67
N ASP A 133 -10.06 -16.99 -12.68
CA ASP A 133 -10.02 -17.98 -13.76
C ASP A 133 -10.96 -17.53 -14.90
N PRO A 134 -10.47 -17.19 -16.11
CA PRO A 134 -11.32 -16.71 -17.19
C PRO A 134 -12.30 -17.76 -17.74
N ASP A 135 -12.06 -19.04 -17.48
CA ASP A 135 -12.89 -20.14 -17.96
C ASP A 135 -14.07 -20.45 -17.01
N ARG A 136 -14.17 -19.71 -15.89
CA ARG A 136 -15.25 -19.87 -14.90
C ARG A 136 -16.15 -18.64 -14.84
N PRO A 137 -17.47 -18.82 -14.67
CA PRO A 137 -18.35 -17.71 -14.36
C PRO A 137 -17.90 -16.98 -13.10
N LEU A 138 -17.99 -15.65 -13.13
CA LEU A 138 -17.66 -14.79 -11.99
C LEU A 138 -18.95 -14.21 -11.42
N THR A 139 -19.26 -14.54 -10.17
CA THR A 139 -20.33 -13.89 -9.42
C THR A 139 -19.79 -12.68 -8.68
N VAL A 140 -20.51 -11.57 -8.80
CA VAL A 140 -20.17 -10.27 -8.22
C VAL A 140 -21.32 -9.88 -7.30
N ARG A 141 -21.06 -9.76 -5.99
CA ARG A 141 -22.02 -9.30 -4.99
C ARG A 141 -21.57 -7.97 -4.40
N ILE A 142 -22.46 -6.98 -4.40
CA ILE A 142 -22.23 -5.65 -3.84
C ILE A 142 -23.07 -5.51 -2.57
N GLU A 143 -22.39 -5.24 -1.46
CA GLU A 143 -22.98 -5.03 -0.14
C GLU A 143 -22.81 -3.57 0.27
N ARG A 144 -23.85 -2.98 0.88
CA ARG A 144 -23.74 -1.74 1.64
C ARG A 144 -23.47 -2.07 3.12
N CYS A 145 -22.49 -1.42 3.74
CA CYS A 145 -22.00 -1.80 5.08
C CYS A 145 -22.32 -0.76 6.17
N PRO A 146 -23.59 -0.58 6.59
CA PRO A 146 -23.96 0.42 7.60
C PRO A 146 -23.38 0.13 9.00
N GLY A 147 -22.88 -1.08 9.25
CA GLY A 147 -22.19 -1.45 10.50
C GLY A 147 -20.69 -1.13 10.49
N ASP A 148 -20.11 -0.72 9.36
CA ASP A 148 -18.69 -0.33 9.31
C ASP A 148 -18.50 1.03 10.03
N PRO A 149 -17.41 1.21 10.81
CA PRO A 149 -17.16 2.44 11.57
C PRO A 149 -17.14 3.73 10.74
N ALA A 150 -16.81 3.66 9.44
CA ALA A 150 -16.83 4.83 8.56
C ALA A 150 -18.19 5.08 7.88
N ASP A 151 -19.16 4.16 7.95
CA ASP A 151 -20.48 4.37 7.34
C ASP A 151 -21.34 5.29 8.21
N THR A 152 -21.21 6.59 7.96
CA THR A 152 -21.90 7.64 8.70
C THR A 152 -23.17 8.13 8.00
N CYS A 153 -23.37 7.86 6.70
CA CYS A 153 -24.62 8.19 6.01
C CYS A 153 -25.69 7.12 6.19
N ARG A 154 -26.77 7.49 6.88
CA ARG A 154 -27.99 6.67 7.01
C ARG A 154 -29.02 6.90 5.90
N CYS A 155 -28.60 7.57 4.84
CA CYS A 155 -29.40 7.92 3.69
C CYS A 155 -29.52 6.74 2.70
N PRO A 156 -30.68 6.59 2.02
CA PRO A 156 -30.78 5.63 0.94
C PRO A 156 -29.81 5.96 -0.19
N THR A 157 -29.19 4.92 -0.77
CA THR A 157 -28.28 5.09 -1.90
C THR A 157 -28.63 4.12 -3.03
N ASP A 158 -28.74 4.68 -4.24
CA ASP A 158 -29.04 3.93 -5.45
C ASP A 158 -27.74 3.39 -6.07
N LEU A 159 -27.72 2.10 -6.39
CA LEU A 159 -26.72 1.44 -7.22
C LEU A 159 -27.23 1.43 -8.67
N LEU A 160 -26.51 2.14 -9.54
CA LEU A 160 -26.86 2.34 -10.94
C LEU A 160 -26.21 1.27 -11.83
N LEU A 161 -24.96 0.92 -11.55
CA LEU A 161 -24.16 0.07 -12.43
C LEU A 161 -23.02 -0.59 -11.64
N VAL A 162 -22.71 -1.84 -11.98
CA VAL A 162 -21.43 -2.48 -11.64
C VAL A 162 -20.62 -2.63 -12.92
N ARG A 163 -19.34 -2.25 -12.87
CA ARG A 163 -18.37 -2.43 -13.96
C ARG A 163 -17.33 -3.45 -13.52
N VAL A 164 -17.07 -4.41 -14.39
CA VAL A 164 -16.02 -5.41 -14.21
C VAL A 164 -15.08 -5.31 -15.39
N THR A 165 -13.87 -4.84 -15.11
CA THR A 165 -12.82 -4.64 -16.11
C THR A 165 -11.85 -5.81 -16.05
N PRO A 166 -11.73 -6.62 -17.11
CA PRO A 166 -10.68 -7.64 -17.22
C PRO A 166 -9.30 -6.99 -17.21
N VAL A 167 -8.41 -7.45 -16.33
CA VAL A 167 -7.05 -6.93 -16.14
C VAL A 167 -6.04 -8.01 -16.52
N LYS A 168 -5.00 -7.60 -17.25
CA LYS A 168 -3.85 -8.44 -17.56
C LYS A 168 -2.95 -8.57 -16.32
N ALA A 169 -2.17 -9.64 -16.25
CA ALA A 169 -1.16 -9.74 -15.21
C ALA A 169 -0.13 -8.61 -15.36
N PRO A 170 0.30 -7.96 -14.26
CA PRO A 170 1.47 -7.10 -14.26
C PRO A 170 2.72 -7.83 -14.78
N ALA A 171 3.74 -7.05 -15.16
CA ALA A 171 5.01 -7.62 -15.59
C ALA A 171 5.64 -8.51 -14.49
N ALA A 172 6.28 -9.60 -14.91
CA ALA A 172 6.98 -10.48 -13.98
C ALA A 172 8.16 -9.72 -13.32
N PRO A 173 8.39 -9.93 -12.01
CA PRO A 173 9.54 -9.34 -11.33
C PRO A 173 10.84 -10.06 -11.72
N PHE A 174 11.97 -9.44 -11.38
CA PHE A 174 13.28 -10.08 -11.44
C PHE A 174 13.66 -10.65 -10.08
N ILE A 175 14.11 -11.89 -10.03
CA ILE A 175 14.50 -12.57 -8.79
C ILE A 175 15.87 -12.06 -8.33
N VAL A 176 15.92 -11.60 -7.07
CA VAL A 176 17.16 -11.23 -6.38
C VAL A 176 17.74 -12.47 -5.69
N GLU A 177 16.87 -13.23 -5.01
CA GLU A 177 17.24 -14.38 -4.21
C GLU A 177 16.07 -15.35 -4.07
N ASP A 178 16.32 -16.64 -4.29
CA ASP A 178 15.36 -17.75 -4.21
C ASP A 178 15.95 -19.04 -3.62
N ALA A 179 17.18 -19.00 -3.08
CA ALA A 179 17.76 -20.12 -2.37
C ALA A 179 16.90 -20.52 -1.15
N PRO A 180 16.90 -21.81 -0.76
CA PRO A 180 16.09 -22.30 0.35
C PRO A 180 16.26 -21.48 1.65
N GLY A 181 15.14 -21.31 2.36
CA GLY A 181 15.04 -20.50 3.57
C GLY A 181 14.11 -19.30 3.44
N TYR A 182 13.92 -18.62 4.57
CA TYR A 182 12.99 -17.51 4.66
C TYR A 182 13.70 -16.20 4.31
N ASN A 183 13.78 -15.89 3.01
CA ASN A 183 14.34 -14.67 2.46
C ASN A 183 13.31 -13.53 2.54
N SER A 184 13.57 -12.51 3.35
CA SER A 184 12.56 -11.52 3.70
C SER A 184 13.15 -10.15 4.05
N TRP A 185 12.24 -9.19 4.27
CA TRP A 185 12.55 -7.80 4.63
C TRP A 185 13.62 -7.17 3.74
N PRO A 186 13.37 -7.00 2.44
CA PRO A 186 14.33 -6.40 1.56
C PRO A 186 14.41 -4.87 1.71
N MET A 187 15.61 -4.33 1.51
CA MET A 187 15.91 -2.90 1.46
C MET A 187 16.69 -2.63 0.18
N LEU A 188 16.12 -1.82 -0.72
CA LEU A 188 16.65 -1.54 -2.05
C LEU A 188 17.11 -0.09 -2.14
N GLN A 189 18.41 0.15 -2.34
CA GLN A 189 18.95 1.50 -2.49
C GLN A 189 19.73 1.62 -3.80
N ALA A 190 19.60 2.75 -4.48
CA ALA A 190 20.46 3.10 -5.60
C ALA A 190 21.72 3.80 -5.08
N ILE A 191 22.89 3.35 -5.53
CA ILE A 191 24.18 4.04 -5.42
C ILE A 191 24.61 4.42 -6.83
N GLY A 192 24.39 5.68 -7.19
CA GLY A 192 24.50 6.12 -8.59
C GLY A 192 23.57 5.29 -9.50
N PRO A 193 24.07 4.69 -10.61
CA PRO A 193 23.25 3.87 -11.50
C PRO A 193 23.09 2.41 -11.04
N LYS A 194 23.65 2.03 -9.88
CA LYS A 194 23.66 0.65 -9.40
C LYS A 194 22.59 0.45 -8.34
N LEU A 195 21.81 -0.63 -8.44
CA LEU A 195 20.92 -1.07 -7.37
C LEU A 195 21.68 -1.95 -6.38
N VAL A 196 21.38 -1.78 -5.10
CA VAL A 196 21.84 -2.64 -4.00
C VAL A 196 20.58 -3.12 -3.27
N CYS A 197 20.36 -4.43 -3.24
CA CYS A 197 19.26 -5.04 -2.50
C CYS A 197 19.85 -5.81 -1.33
N ALA A 198 19.67 -5.28 -0.12
CA ALA A 198 19.92 -5.99 1.13
C ALA A 198 18.66 -6.75 1.55
N TYR A 199 18.81 -7.88 2.22
CA TYR A 199 17.71 -8.71 2.73
C TYR A 199 18.19 -9.58 3.86
N SER A 200 17.26 -10.20 4.57
CA SER A 200 17.55 -11.17 5.63
C SER A 200 17.17 -12.58 5.21
N ARG A 201 17.91 -13.59 5.69
CA ARG A 201 17.57 -15.01 5.50
C ARG A 201 17.56 -15.74 6.84
N GLY A 202 16.44 -16.37 7.18
CA GLY A 202 16.26 -17.23 8.35
C GLY A 202 15.47 -18.51 8.03
N ARG A 203 14.70 -19.07 8.97
CA ARG A 203 13.91 -20.30 8.73
C ARG A 203 12.40 -20.08 8.68
N GLY A 204 11.91 -18.97 9.23
CA GLY A 204 10.49 -18.63 9.18
C GLY A 204 10.23 -17.14 9.32
N HIS A 205 9.00 -16.75 9.59
CA HIS A 205 8.64 -15.37 9.92
C HIS A 205 9.00 -15.04 11.38
N ASP A 206 10.27 -15.21 11.76
CA ASP A 206 10.74 -15.02 13.13
C ASP A 206 12.01 -14.16 13.17
N ILE A 207 11.94 -13.07 13.93
CA ILE A 207 12.98 -12.05 14.01
C ILE A 207 14.05 -12.39 15.05
N VAL A 208 13.83 -13.38 15.91
CA VAL A 208 14.74 -13.70 17.04
C VAL A 208 15.75 -14.80 16.71
N GLU A 209 15.57 -15.46 15.56
CA GLU A 209 16.37 -16.62 15.16
C GLU A 209 17.85 -16.24 14.99
N SER A 210 18.74 -16.75 15.84
CA SER A 210 20.18 -16.43 15.76
C SER A 210 20.89 -16.94 14.51
N CYS A 211 20.23 -17.78 13.71
CA CYS A 211 20.72 -18.17 12.39
C CYS A 211 20.38 -17.16 11.29
N ARG A 212 19.56 -16.15 11.61
CA ARG A 212 19.13 -15.14 10.66
C ARG A 212 20.24 -14.12 10.45
N GLY A 213 20.77 -14.10 9.23
CA GLY A 213 21.78 -13.13 8.79
C GLY A 213 21.21 -12.13 7.78
N VAL A 214 22.01 -11.10 7.52
CA VAL A 214 21.77 -10.05 6.53
C VAL A 214 22.77 -10.18 5.39
N TYR A 215 22.24 -10.11 4.17
CA TYR A 215 22.97 -10.30 2.93
C TYR A 215 22.62 -9.18 1.95
N ALA A 216 23.47 -8.98 0.94
CA ALA A 216 23.17 -8.07 -0.16
C ALA A 216 23.65 -8.61 -1.50
N ARG A 217 22.97 -8.13 -2.55
CA ARG A 217 23.35 -8.30 -3.95
C ARG A 217 23.26 -6.95 -4.66
N THR A 218 24.03 -6.80 -5.73
CA THR A 218 24.03 -5.58 -6.55
C THR A 218 23.65 -5.86 -7.98
N SER A 219 23.09 -4.87 -8.66
CA SER A 219 22.71 -4.94 -10.08
C SER A 219 23.09 -3.66 -10.81
N GLY A 220 23.71 -3.80 -11.98
CA GLY A 220 24.07 -2.70 -12.88
C GLY A 220 23.13 -2.53 -14.09
N ASP A 221 22.10 -3.37 -14.22
CA ASP A 221 21.24 -3.46 -15.39
C ASP A 221 19.74 -3.29 -15.07
N GLY A 222 19.45 -2.62 -13.95
CA GLY A 222 18.08 -2.36 -13.51
C GLY A 222 17.40 -3.58 -12.87
N GLY A 223 18.18 -4.42 -12.18
CA GLY A 223 17.67 -5.57 -11.44
C GLY A 223 17.47 -6.83 -12.27
N LYS A 224 17.86 -6.84 -13.56
CA LYS A 224 17.69 -8.00 -14.44
C LYS A 224 18.66 -9.12 -14.07
N THR A 225 19.89 -8.75 -13.70
CA THR A 225 20.91 -9.66 -13.19
C THR A 225 21.49 -9.15 -11.88
N TRP A 226 21.89 -10.07 -11.03
CA TRP A 226 22.38 -9.80 -9.68
C TRP A 226 23.75 -10.45 -9.45
N SER A 227 24.61 -9.74 -8.72
CA SER A 227 25.91 -10.26 -8.29
C SER A 227 25.77 -11.48 -7.38
N PRO A 228 26.87 -12.23 -7.13
CA PRO A 228 26.94 -13.15 -6.00
C PRO A 228 26.54 -12.45 -4.70
N GLU A 229 25.97 -13.24 -3.79
CA GLU A 229 25.57 -12.80 -2.46
C GLU A 229 26.80 -12.35 -1.65
N THR A 230 26.65 -11.22 -0.95
CA THR A 230 27.63 -10.73 0.02
C THR A 230 27.02 -10.75 1.41
N LEU A 231 27.73 -11.35 2.38
CA LEU A 231 27.34 -11.33 3.78
C LEU A 231 27.63 -9.94 4.38
N ILE A 232 26.62 -9.29 4.95
CA ILE A 232 26.76 -8.03 5.69
C ILE A 232 27.00 -8.32 7.16
N SER A 233 26.14 -9.14 7.76
CA SER A 233 26.24 -9.54 9.17
C SER A 233 25.52 -10.86 9.39
N ASN A 234 26.03 -11.67 10.33
CA ASN A 234 25.35 -12.85 10.85
C ASN A 234 25.82 -13.09 12.29
N ALA A 235 25.40 -12.20 13.19
CA ALA A 235 25.80 -12.26 14.58
C ALA A 235 25.18 -13.48 15.29
N PRO A 236 25.97 -14.32 15.98
CA PRO A 236 25.46 -15.58 16.53
C PRO A 236 24.56 -15.42 17.77
N ASP A 237 24.43 -14.22 18.33
CA ASP A 237 23.70 -13.94 19.57
C ASP A 237 22.29 -13.37 19.37
N CYS A 238 21.89 -13.09 18.12
CA CYS A 238 20.61 -12.48 17.78
C CYS A 238 20.20 -12.80 16.34
N GLY A 239 18.91 -12.74 16.04
CA GLY A 239 18.45 -12.66 14.66
C GLY A 239 18.60 -11.24 14.11
N GLU A 240 19.04 -11.14 12.85
CA GLU A 240 19.31 -9.86 12.19
C GLU A 240 18.33 -9.57 11.05
N VAL A 241 17.62 -8.45 11.15
CA VAL A 241 16.59 -8.03 10.19
C VAL A 241 16.96 -6.69 9.59
N THR A 242 16.97 -6.55 8.26
CA THR A 242 17.07 -5.20 7.67
C THR A 242 15.75 -4.46 7.82
N ILE A 243 15.83 -3.18 8.22
CA ILE A 243 14.65 -2.46 8.71
C ILE A 243 14.48 -1.03 8.17
N GLY A 244 15.55 -0.45 7.62
CA GLY A 244 15.52 0.86 6.99
C GLY A 244 16.79 1.10 6.18
N LYS A 245 16.67 1.91 5.13
CA LYS A 245 17.77 2.31 4.26
C LYS A 245 17.79 3.80 4.01
N GLY A 246 18.90 4.33 3.52
CA GLY A 246 18.95 5.66 2.93
C GLY A 246 20.32 5.96 2.36
N LEU A 247 20.56 7.23 2.08
CA LEU A 247 21.86 7.72 1.65
C LEU A 247 22.42 8.68 2.68
N ASP A 248 23.73 8.65 2.81
CA ASP A 248 24.49 9.66 3.52
C ASP A 248 24.81 10.85 2.58
N ALA A 249 25.48 11.89 3.10
CA ALA A 249 25.83 13.08 2.33
C ALA A 249 26.79 12.83 1.15
N ASP A 250 27.52 11.71 1.16
CA ASP A 250 28.44 11.32 0.08
C ASP A 250 27.74 10.44 -0.97
N GLY A 251 26.46 10.12 -0.79
CA GLY A 251 25.72 9.19 -1.64
C GLY A 251 26.04 7.72 -1.37
N ALA A 252 26.70 7.40 -0.24
CA ALA A 252 26.88 6.03 0.21
C ALA A 252 25.59 5.51 0.86
N MET A 253 25.30 4.23 0.65
CA MET A 253 24.16 3.57 1.27
C MET A 253 24.35 3.47 2.79
N LEU A 254 23.30 3.80 3.52
CA LEU A 254 23.10 3.53 4.92
C LEU A 254 22.04 2.42 5.06
N LEU A 255 22.27 1.47 5.96
CA LEU A 255 21.39 0.33 6.21
C LEU A 255 21.25 0.08 7.71
N TRP A 256 20.03 0.24 8.23
CA TRP A 256 19.68 -0.18 9.57
C TRP A 256 19.44 -1.69 9.62
N VAL A 257 20.10 -2.34 10.57
CA VAL A 257 19.91 -3.74 10.94
C VAL A 257 19.42 -3.82 12.37
N ARG A 258 18.25 -4.41 12.56
CA ARG A 258 17.70 -4.77 13.87
C ARG A 258 18.32 -6.09 14.30
N CYS A 259 18.93 -6.10 15.47
CA CYS A 259 19.44 -7.29 16.13
C CYS A 259 18.52 -7.64 17.30
N TRP A 260 17.81 -8.77 17.22
CA TRP A 260 16.82 -9.17 18.24
C TRP A 260 17.11 -10.57 18.80
N GLY A 261 17.05 -10.70 20.12
CA GLY A 261 17.37 -11.94 20.84
C GLY A 261 17.64 -11.68 22.31
N ALA A 262 18.62 -12.38 22.90
CA ALA A 262 19.06 -12.16 24.27
C ALA A 262 19.58 -10.73 24.50
N LYS A 263 20.16 -10.13 23.45
CA LYS A 263 20.50 -8.72 23.38
C LYS A 263 19.67 -8.06 22.27
N ARG A 264 19.22 -6.84 22.53
CA ARG A 264 18.49 -6.01 21.56
C ARG A 264 19.33 -4.78 21.26
N ARG A 265 19.59 -4.55 19.98
CA ARG A 265 20.32 -3.38 19.48
C ARG A 265 19.94 -3.08 18.04
N HIS A 266 20.31 -1.89 17.59
CA HIS A 266 20.19 -1.47 16.21
C HIS A 266 21.58 -1.10 15.73
N ASP A 267 22.03 -1.70 14.64
CA ASP A 267 23.34 -1.45 14.04
C ASP A 267 23.12 -0.73 12.70
N LEU A 268 23.86 0.37 12.48
CA LEU A 268 23.89 1.09 11.20
C LEU A 268 25.12 0.68 10.41
N TYR A 269 24.89 0.18 9.20
CA TYR A 269 25.94 -0.15 8.25
C TYR A 269 26.03 0.90 7.14
N ARG A 270 27.24 1.16 6.65
CA ARG A 270 27.53 2.05 5.53
C ARG A 270 28.24 1.29 4.41
N SER A 271 27.87 1.55 3.16
CA SER A 271 28.55 1.02 1.98
C SER A 271 28.58 2.04 0.83
N ALA A 272 29.78 2.25 0.25
CA ALA A 272 29.95 3.13 -0.91
C ALA A 272 29.82 2.40 -2.25
N ASP A 273 29.88 1.07 -2.26
CA ASP A 273 29.93 0.24 -3.48
C ASP A 273 28.79 -0.79 -3.58
N GLY A 274 28.06 -1.00 -2.47
CA GLY A 274 27.02 -2.02 -2.32
C GLY A 274 27.55 -3.42 -2.01
N VAL A 275 28.85 -3.56 -1.76
CA VAL A 275 29.53 -4.84 -1.52
C VAL A 275 30.26 -4.82 -0.17
N THR A 276 31.02 -3.77 0.09
CA THR A 276 31.75 -3.62 1.35
C THR A 276 30.90 -2.82 2.33
N PHE A 277 30.49 -3.46 3.44
CA PHE A 277 29.70 -2.84 4.49
C PHE A 277 30.53 -2.67 5.77
N THR A 278 30.45 -1.49 6.38
CA THR A 278 31.09 -1.20 7.66
C THR A 278 30.03 -0.75 8.65
N ARG A 279 29.99 -1.35 9.85
CA ARG A 279 29.14 -0.85 10.94
C ARG A 279 29.71 0.46 11.46
N ILE A 280 28.92 1.53 11.40
CA ILE A 280 29.33 2.88 11.79
C ILE A 280 28.66 3.38 13.07
N ALA A 281 27.53 2.79 13.48
CA ALA A 281 26.86 3.16 14.73
C ALA A 281 26.10 1.98 15.34
N THR A 282 26.02 1.98 16.68
CA THR A 282 25.13 1.14 17.50
C THR A 282 24.56 2.01 18.61
N PRO A 283 23.57 2.88 18.32
CA PRO A 283 23.05 3.80 19.32
C PRO A 283 22.35 3.05 20.46
N VAL A 284 22.46 3.61 21.66
CA VAL A 284 21.64 3.20 22.81
C VAL A 284 20.37 4.04 22.77
N LEU A 285 19.22 3.38 22.61
CA LEU A 285 17.92 4.01 22.40
C LEU A 285 16.96 3.60 23.52
N ASP A 286 16.21 4.57 24.02
CA ASP A 286 15.18 4.40 25.05
C ASP A 286 13.99 5.34 24.77
N PRO A 287 12.78 4.81 24.49
CA PRO A 287 12.45 3.39 24.43
C PRO A 287 13.19 2.65 23.29
N MET A 288 13.51 1.38 23.50
CA MET A 288 14.11 0.51 22.47
C MET A 288 13.13 0.33 21.31
N PRO A 289 13.42 0.82 20.10
CA PRO A 289 12.52 0.65 18.96
C PRO A 289 12.28 -0.82 18.65
N MET A 290 11.05 -1.15 18.24
CA MET A 290 10.80 -2.39 17.51
C MET A 290 11.40 -2.30 16.10
N GLN A 291 11.42 -1.08 15.52
CA GLN A 291 12.05 -0.82 14.25
C GLN A 291 12.44 0.66 14.11
N ILE A 292 13.50 0.91 13.34
CA ILE A 292 13.88 2.21 12.77
C ILE A 292 13.70 2.07 11.26
N THR A 293 13.04 3.03 10.61
CA THR A 293 12.73 2.99 9.18
C THR A 293 13.73 3.78 8.33
N ASP A 294 13.40 3.99 7.07
CA ASP A 294 14.27 4.65 6.08
C ASP A 294 14.79 6.02 6.55
N ILE A 295 16.03 6.29 6.14
CA ILE A 295 16.76 7.53 6.41
C ILE A 295 16.54 8.48 5.24
N PHE A 296 16.15 9.72 5.55
CA PHE A 296 15.95 10.77 4.58
C PHE A 296 16.58 12.10 5.06
N PRO A 297 17.07 12.94 4.15
CA PRO A 297 17.61 14.24 4.52
C PRO A 297 16.48 15.22 4.87
N VAL A 298 16.71 16.04 5.90
CA VAL A 298 15.85 17.15 6.29
C VAL A 298 16.69 18.42 6.38
N PRO A 299 16.36 19.48 5.62
CA PRO A 299 17.07 20.76 5.69
C PRO A 299 17.25 21.26 7.13
N ALA A 300 18.43 21.80 7.45
CA ALA A 300 18.84 22.30 8.77
C ALA A 300 18.87 21.27 9.93
N VAL A 301 18.39 20.04 9.73
CA VAL A 301 18.44 18.95 10.74
C VAL A 301 19.57 17.96 10.44
N GLY A 302 19.75 17.59 9.16
CA GLY A 302 20.66 16.53 8.73
C GLY A 302 19.89 15.30 8.29
N LEU A 303 20.32 14.11 8.72
CA LEU A 303 19.62 12.86 8.46
C LEU A 303 18.51 12.65 9.49
N MET A 304 17.36 12.18 9.04
CA MET A 304 16.25 11.77 9.90
C MET A 304 15.81 10.35 9.55
N ALA A 305 15.40 9.59 10.55
CA ALA A 305 14.64 8.36 10.41
C ALA A 305 13.45 8.38 11.35
N LEU A 306 12.39 7.64 11.02
CA LEU A 306 11.27 7.43 11.94
C LEU A 306 11.43 6.10 12.66
N TRP A 307 10.81 5.96 13.83
CA TRP A 307 10.86 4.73 14.62
C TRP A 307 9.54 4.48 15.34
N PHE A 308 9.29 3.22 15.69
CA PHE A 308 8.19 2.82 16.57
C PHE A 308 8.67 1.81 17.62
N ALA A 309 8.13 1.89 18.84
CA ALA A 309 8.45 1.01 19.96
C ALA A 309 7.16 0.56 20.66
N GLY A 310 7.12 -0.68 21.13
CA GLY A 310 5.92 -1.26 21.71
C GLY A 310 5.97 -2.79 21.73
N ASN A 311 4.83 -3.41 22.05
CA ASN A 311 4.71 -4.85 22.25
C ASN A 311 3.48 -5.46 21.56
N TYR A 312 2.85 -4.71 20.64
CA TYR A 312 1.64 -5.12 19.92
C TYR A 312 0.43 -5.43 20.84
N SER A 313 0.40 -4.85 22.04
CA SER A 313 -0.72 -4.95 23.00
C SER A 313 -1.38 -3.58 23.22
N ASP A 314 -2.59 -3.57 23.78
CA ASP A 314 -3.35 -2.35 24.10
C ASP A 314 -3.05 -1.77 25.50
N ASP A 315 -1.88 -2.06 26.04
CA ASP A 315 -1.48 -1.70 27.41
C ASP A 315 -0.86 -0.29 27.53
N GLY A 316 -0.89 0.49 26.45
CA GLY A 316 -0.34 1.84 26.39
C GLY A 316 1.20 1.89 26.29
N GLN A 317 1.89 0.78 26.06
CA GLN A 317 3.35 0.80 25.88
C GLN A 317 3.79 1.23 24.46
N ASN A 318 2.85 1.44 23.54
CA ASN A 318 3.18 1.76 22.16
C ASN A 318 3.48 3.26 21.99
N SER A 319 4.53 3.54 21.21
CA SER A 319 5.04 4.87 20.92
C SER A 319 5.71 4.93 19.55
N TRP A 320 5.90 6.14 19.05
CA TRP A 320 6.67 6.39 17.84
C TRP A 320 7.37 7.75 17.90
N GLY A 321 8.34 7.96 17.02
CA GLY A 321 8.96 9.26 16.87
C GLY A 321 10.09 9.31 15.86
N THR A 322 11.07 10.19 16.10
CA THR A 322 12.17 10.48 15.18
C THR A 322 13.53 10.12 15.77
N LEU A 323 14.46 9.70 14.92
CA LEU A 323 15.91 9.74 15.14
C LEU A 323 16.51 10.80 14.22
N THR A 324 17.45 11.60 14.72
CA THR A 324 18.15 12.61 13.91
C THR A 324 19.66 12.51 14.06
N SER A 325 20.40 12.75 12.98
CA SER A 325 21.85 12.77 12.95
C SER A 325 22.36 13.97 12.17
N SER A 326 23.27 14.73 12.78
CA SER A 326 23.93 15.90 12.19
C SER A 326 25.39 15.60 11.76
N ASP A 327 25.84 14.36 11.94
CA ASP A 327 27.22 13.91 11.71
C ASP A 327 27.25 12.70 10.77
N ASN A 328 26.35 12.72 9.78
CA ASN A 328 26.28 11.76 8.70
C ASN A 328 26.10 10.30 9.15
N GLY A 329 25.31 10.10 10.21
CA GLY A 329 24.91 8.79 10.72
C GLY A 329 25.81 8.23 11.83
N ALA A 330 26.86 8.94 12.25
CA ALA A 330 27.74 8.46 13.31
C ALA A 330 27.08 8.50 14.71
N THR A 331 26.30 9.53 15.00
CA THR A 331 25.50 9.64 16.23
C THR A 331 24.05 9.98 15.93
N TRP A 332 23.15 9.55 16.81
CA TRP A 332 21.70 9.70 16.64
C TRP A 332 21.05 10.21 17.92
N LYS A 333 20.16 11.19 17.78
CA LYS A 333 19.31 11.72 18.85
C LYS A 333 17.88 11.22 18.69
N GLN A 334 17.36 10.59 19.73
CA GLN A 334 15.98 10.09 19.76
C GLN A 334 15.01 11.11 20.35
N ARG A 335 13.84 11.20 19.75
CA ARG A 335 12.70 11.96 20.26
C ARG A 335 11.42 11.14 20.10
N VAL A 336 10.64 11.09 21.18
CA VAL A 336 9.27 10.55 21.18
C VAL A 336 8.31 11.64 20.70
N ILE A 337 7.41 11.28 19.78
CA ILE A 337 6.35 12.17 19.27
C ILE A 337 5.02 11.85 19.96
N GLU A 338 4.59 10.59 19.95
CA GLU A 338 3.44 10.11 20.73
C GLU A 338 3.84 8.85 21.52
N SER A 339 3.18 8.64 22.66
CA SER A 339 3.32 7.47 23.54
C SER A 339 1.99 7.18 24.22
N GLY A 340 1.82 5.99 24.82
CA GLY A 340 0.54 5.66 25.47
C GLY A 340 -0.50 5.12 24.49
N LEU A 341 -0.09 4.77 23.27
CA LEU A 341 -1.03 4.45 22.19
C LEU A 341 -1.57 3.02 22.34
N PRO A 342 -2.88 2.79 22.16
CA PRO A 342 -3.39 1.45 21.89
C PRO A 342 -2.88 0.96 20.52
N LYS A 343 -2.92 -0.35 20.29
CA LYS A 343 -2.43 -0.97 19.05
C LYS A 343 -3.14 -0.40 17.82
N SER A 344 -4.44 -0.13 17.93
CA SER A 344 -5.24 0.42 16.82
C SER A 344 -4.83 1.83 16.41
N GLU A 345 -4.18 2.60 17.29
CA GLU A 345 -3.75 3.98 17.06
C GLU A 345 -2.23 4.11 16.90
N TRP A 346 -1.52 2.98 16.81
CA TRP A 346 -0.07 2.95 16.75
C TRP A 346 0.43 2.95 15.30
N PRO A 347 1.06 4.05 14.80
CA PRO A 347 1.66 4.05 13.48
C PRO A 347 2.96 3.24 13.48
N THR A 348 2.94 2.10 12.80
CA THR A 348 4.10 1.23 12.64
C THR A 348 4.72 1.40 11.26
N GLU A 349 6.00 1.05 11.15
CA GLU A 349 6.77 1.03 9.89
C GLU A 349 6.54 2.24 8.94
N PRO A 350 6.61 3.49 9.41
CA PRO A 350 6.35 4.65 8.58
C PRO A 350 7.42 4.86 7.49
N SER A 351 6.97 5.25 6.29
CA SER A 351 7.82 5.73 5.19
C SER A 351 7.56 7.22 4.98
N ALA A 352 8.63 8.00 4.81
CA ALA A 352 8.58 9.45 4.81
C ALA A 352 9.33 10.05 3.60
N VAL A 353 8.89 11.23 3.20
CA VAL A 353 9.57 12.11 2.25
C VAL A 353 9.65 13.51 2.83
N CYS A 354 10.76 14.21 2.58
CA CYS A 354 10.90 15.63 2.88
C CYS A 354 10.68 16.45 1.60
N PHE A 355 10.02 17.60 1.73
CA PHE A 355 9.70 18.50 0.62
C PHE A 355 9.60 19.95 1.11
N GLY A 356 9.67 20.91 0.18
CA GLY A 356 9.29 22.31 0.41
C GLY A 356 9.83 22.94 1.71
N ASN A 357 11.14 23.10 1.83
CA ASN A 357 11.81 23.75 2.98
C ASN A 357 11.61 23.05 4.34
N GLY A 358 11.69 21.72 4.38
CA GLY A 358 11.70 20.95 5.63
C GLY A 358 10.33 20.46 6.09
N ARG A 359 9.30 20.53 5.23
CA ARG A 359 8.04 19.81 5.48
C ARG A 359 8.28 18.31 5.28
N ILE A 360 7.57 17.50 6.04
CA ILE A 360 7.69 16.04 6.00
C ILE A 360 6.31 15.44 5.86
N PHE A 361 6.17 14.54 4.90
CA PHE A 361 4.96 13.75 4.68
C PHE A 361 5.31 12.28 4.83
N ALA A 362 4.50 11.55 5.59
CA ALA A 362 4.69 10.14 5.82
C ALA A 362 3.37 9.35 5.77
N VAL A 363 3.49 8.09 5.38
CA VAL A 363 2.42 7.10 5.49
C VAL A 363 2.92 5.99 6.41
N ALA A 364 2.08 5.53 7.33
CA ALA A 364 2.42 4.47 8.27
C ALA A 364 1.43 3.30 8.20
N ARG A 365 1.96 2.11 8.45
CA ARG A 365 1.19 0.89 8.62
C ARG A 365 0.30 1.00 9.86
N THR A 366 -0.81 0.27 9.83
CA THR A 366 -1.66 0.01 10.99
C THR A 366 -1.57 -1.46 11.40
N GLU A 367 -1.79 -1.71 12.68
CA GLU A 367 -1.85 -3.06 13.28
C GLU A 367 -3.29 -3.58 13.42
N CYS A 368 -4.29 -2.84 12.93
CA CYS A 368 -5.67 -3.32 12.82
C CYS A 368 -5.76 -4.41 11.74
N LEU A 369 -6.21 -5.60 12.13
CA LEU A 369 -6.39 -6.76 11.24
C LEU A 369 -7.84 -6.99 10.81
N GLU A 370 -8.79 -6.43 11.55
CA GLU A 370 -10.20 -6.55 11.22
C GLU A 370 -10.48 -5.97 9.84
N ASN A 371 -11.31 -6.65 9.04
CA ASN A 371 -11.62 -6.23 7.68
C ASN A 371 -12.71 -5.13 7.67
N THR A 372 -12.38 -4.01 8.34
CA THR A 372 -13.17 -2.78 8.46
C THR A 372 -12.33 -1.59 7.99
N THR A 373 -12.94 -0.43 7.81
CA THR A 373 -12.22 0.79 7.42
C THR A 373 -11.22 1.30 8.47
N GLU A 374 -11.26 0.81 9.71
CA GLU A 374 -10.27 1.12 10.74
C GLU A 374 -8.88 0.56 10.41
N ARG A 375 -8.77 -0.39 9.48
CA ARG A 375 -7.49 -0.89 8.99
C ARG A 375 -6.79 0.03 7.97
N ALA A 376 -7.31 1.24 7.76
CA ALA A 376 -6.65 2.19 6.89
C ALA A 376 -5.29 2.65 7.44
N GLN A 377 -4.33 2.89 6.54
CA GLN A 377 -3.02 3.45 6.88
C GLN A 377 -3.15 4.83 7.55
N PHE A 378 -2.13 5.21 8.31
CA PHE A 378 -2.01 6.56 8.85
C PHE A 378 -1.29 7.48 7.88
N GLN A 379 -1.70 8.74 7.87
CA GLN A 379 -0.99 9.88 7.29
C GLN A 379 -0.36 10.68 8.43
N LEU A 380 0.92 10.99 8.31
CA LEU A 380 1.71 11.74 9.29
C LEU A 380 2.30 12.98 8.59
N GLU A 381 2.09 14.16 9.15
CA GLU A 381 2.49 15.42 8.53
C GLU A 381 3.23 16.32 9.51
N SER A 382 4.33 16.92 9.06
CA SER A 382 5.07 17.95 9.79
C SER A 382 5.38 19.13 8.89
N GLU A 383 5.20 20.35 9.40
CA GLU A 383 5.47 21.59 8.65
C GLU A 383 6.73 22.32 9.12
N ASP A 384 7.43 21.79 10.12
CA ASP A 384 8.45 22.47 10.90
C ASP A 384 9.69 21.59 11.13
N CYS A 385 10.15 20.92 10.08
CA CYS A 385 11.34 20.06 10.12
C CYS A 385 11.23 18.89 11.12
N GLY A 386 10.02 18.36 11.32
CA GLY A 386 9.76 17.28 12.27
C GLY A 386 9.61 17.74 13.72
N ALA A 387 9.47 19.05 13.98
CA ALA A 387 9.33 19.55 15.34
C ALA A 387 7.93 19.29 15.92
N THR A 388 6.88 19.36 15.12
CA THR A 388 5.50 18.99 15.46
C THR A 388 4.90 18.12 14.36
N TRP A 389 3.90 17.32 14.73
CA TRP A 389 3.31 16.32 13.85
C TRP A 389 1.80 16.26 14.01
N THR A 390 1.10 16.03 12.90
CA THR A 390 -0.32 15.65 12.86
C THR A 390 -0.43 14.23 12.37
N ARG A 391 -1.26 13.42 13.02
CA ARG A 391 -1.60 12.05 12.61
C ARG A 391 -3.07 11.97 12.22
N SER A 392 -3.39 11.31 11.12
CA SER A 392 -4.76 11.11 10.64
C SER A 392 -4.91 9.76 9.94
N ARG A 393 -6.14 9.24 9.87
CA ARG A 393 -6.44 8.00 9.10
C ARG A 393 -6.74 8.32 7.65
N THR A 394 -6.20 7.51 6.76
CA THR A 394 -6.43 7.64 5.31
C THR A 394 -7.68 6.88 4.85
N ASN A 395 -7.98 6.94 3.55
CA ASN A 395 -8.87 6.00 2.87
C ASN A 395 -8.15 4.76 2.30
N ILE A 396 -6.86 4.56 2.60
CA ILE A 396 -6.07 3.41 2.11
C ILE A 396 -6.31 2.19 3.01
N GLY A 397 -7.47 1.56 2.83
CA GLY A 397 -7.87 0.35 3.55
C GLY A 397 -7.41 -0.95 2.91
N ASP A 398 -7.10 -0.97 1.62
CA ASP A 398 -6.79 -2.18 0.83
C ASP A 398 -5.37 -2.72 1.06
N VAL A 399 -4.97 -2.78 2.34
CA VAL A 399 -3.68 -3.21 2.85
C VAL A 399 -3.87 -4.12 4.06
N ALA A 400 -2.92 -5.02 4.32
CA ALA A 400 -2.90 -5.83 5.53
C ALA A 400 -1.45 -6.02 6.00
N LEU A 401 -1.13 -5.55 7.21
CA LEU A 401 0.20 -5.63 7.84
C LEU A 401 1.37 -5.32 6.89
N SER A 402 1.25 -4.27 6.09
CA SER A 402 2.23 -3.96 5.05
C SER A 402 2.88 -2.61 5.25
N THR A 403 4.20 -2.60 5.14
CA THR A 403 5.06 -1.42 5.11
C THR A 403 4.79 -0.62 3.83
N PRO A 404 4.43 0.67 3.92
CA PRO A 404 4.43 1.54 2.76
C PRO A 404 5.87 1.90 2.35
N SER A 405 6.04 2.33 1.10
CA SER A 405 7.25 2.95 0.61
C SER A 405 6.90 4.13 -0.29
N LEU A 406 7.38 5.32 0.09
CA LEU A 406 7.09 6.57 -0.60
C LEU A 406 8.21 6.96 -1.55
N VAL A 407 7.83 7.51 -2.71
CA VAL A 407 8.73 8.20 -3.64
C VAL A 407 8.11 9.52 -4.02
N PHE A 408 8.80 10.62 -3.75
CA PHE A 408 8.37 11.96 -4.13
C PHE A 408 9.24 12.50 -5.26
N ASP A 409 8.59 13.00 -6.31
CA ASP A 409 9.22 13.70 -7.40
C ASP A 409 8.95 15.20 -7.28
N GLU A 410 9.99 15.96 -6.89
CA GLU A 410 9.90 17.42 -6.73
C GLU A 410 9.55 18.13 -8.03
N ALA A 411 9.96 17.61 -9.20
CA ALA A 411 9.76 18.28 -10.48
C ALA A 411 8.28 18.26 -10.90
N THR A 412 7.57 17.17 -10.60
CA THR A 412 6.15 17.01 -10.95
C THR A 412 5.21 17.29 -9.77
N GLY A 413 5.73 17.30 -8.55
CA GLY A 413 4.96 17.35 -7.31
C GLY A 413 4.16 16.08 -7.04
N LEU A 414 4.48 14.98 -7.73
CA LEU A 414 3.79 13.70 -7.59
C LEU A 414 4.44 12.86 -6.50
N LEU A 415 3.60 12.30 -5.63
CA LEU A 415 3.95 11.30 -4.64
C LEU A 415 3.43 9.93 -5.12
N SER A 416 4.31 8.93 -5.12
CA SER A 416 3.94 7.52 -5.24
C SER A 416 3.97 6.84 -3.87
N ASN A 417 2.86 6.21 -3.48
CA ASN A 417 2.82 5.30 -2.33
C ASN A 417 2.73 3.86 -2.82
N TYR A 418 3.76 3.06 -2.53
CA TYR A 418 3.81 1.64 -2.79
C TYR A 418 3.50 0.84 -1.53
N TYR A 419 2.66 -0.18 -1.65
CA TYR A 419 2.35 -1.07 -0.53
C TYR A 419 1.93 -2.45 -1.06
N PHE A 420 2.02 -3.48 -0.22
CA PHE A 420 1.65 -4.84 -0.59
C PHE A 420 0.36 -5.25 0.11
N HIS A 421 -0.66 -5.65 -0.64
CA HIS A 421 -1.87 -6.24 -0.07
C HIS A 421 -1.62 -7.72 0.26
N ARG A 422 -1.12 -7.98 1.48
CA ARG A 422 -0.89 -9.35 1.97
C ARG A 422 -2.19 -10.16 1.95
N GLY A 423 -2.10 -11.46 1.70
CA GLY A 423 -3.27 -12.32 1.49
C GLY A 423 -3.85 -12.21 0.07
N ARG A 424 -3.74 -11.06 -0.59
CA ARG A 424 -4.11 -10.87 -2.01
C ARG A 424 -2.96 -11.10 -2.97
N GLY A 425 -1.72 -10.98 -2.51
CA GLY A 425 -0.54 -11.20 -3.35
C GLY A 425 -0.33 -10.11 -4.40
N VAL A 426 -0.70 -8.87 -4.09
CA VAL A 426 -0.62 -7.74 -5.02
C VAL A 426 0.21 -6.61 -4.42
N LEU A 427 1.25 -6.18 -5.14
CA LEU A 427 1.94 -4.92 -4.90
C LEU A 427 1.18 -3.83 -5.64
N LYS A 428 0.74 -2.80 -4.93
CA LYS A 428 -0.06 -1.68 -5.45
C LYS A 428 0.70 -0.36 -5.38
N ARG A 429 0.30 0.57 -6.23
CA ARG A 429 0.77 1.97 -6.22
C ARG A 429 -0.42 2.93 -6.24
N ARG A 430 -0.38 3.97 -5.42
CA ARG A 430 -1.22 5.17 -5.57
C ARG A 430 -0.33 6.34 -5.98
N VAL A 431 -0.76 7.14 -6.96
CA VAL A 431 -0.02 8.31 -7.46
C VAL A 431 -0.89 9.56 -7.33
N VAL A 432 -0.39 10.58 -6.64
CA VAL A 432 -1.15 11.80 -6.38
C VAL A 432 -0.26 13.03 -6.33
N LYS A 433 -0.81 14.20 -6.68
CA LYS A 433 -0.16 15.47 -6.35
C LYS A 433 -0.18 15.65 -4.84
N LEU A 434 0.98 15.85 -4.22
CA LEU A 434 1.11 15.90 -2.76
C LEU A 434 0.17 16.94 -2.13
N ASP A 435 0.03 18.12 -2.74
CA ASP A 435 -0.87 19.19 -2.27
C ASP A 435 -2.36 18.80 -2.21
N ARG A 436 -2.78 17.74 -2.91
CA ARG A 436 -4.18 17.27 -2.83
C ARG A 436 -4.49 16.51 -1.55
N ILE A 437 -3.49 15.90 -0.93
CA ILE A 437 -3.67 15.01 0.22
C ILE A 437 -3.15 15.61 1.53
N ILE A 438 -2.31 16.64 1.49
CA ILE A 438 -1.93 17.43 2.67
C ILE A 438 -3.18 17.97 3.34
N GLY A 439 -3.35 17.71 4.64
CA GLY A 439 -4.55 18.07 5.40
C GLY A 439 -5.85 17.40 4.93
N ASN A 440 -5.80 16.53 3.92
CA ASN A 440 -6.95 15.89 3.27
C ASN A 440 -6.72 14.37 3.17
N PRO A 441 -6.65 13.66 4.31
CA PRO A 441 -6.18 12.27 4.36
C PRO A 441 -7.11 11.27 3.66
N LEU A 442 -8.35 11.65 3.33
CA LEU A 442 -9.29 10.82 2.57
C LEU A 442 -9.23 11.03 1.06
N ALA A 443 -8.34 11.91 0.58
CA ALA A 443 -8.24 12.28 -0.84
C ALA A 443 -7.24 11.43 -1.63
N TRP A 444 -6.80 10.28 -1.10
CA TRP A 444 -5.92 9.39 -1.87
C TRP A 444 -6.69 8.78 -3.05
N PRO A 445 -6.09 8.79 -4.26
CA PRO A 445 -6.73 8.25 -5.46
C PRO A 445 -6.62 6.74 -5.51
N GLU A 446 -7.42 6.10 -6.36
CA GLU A 446 -7.42 4.65 -6.53
C GLU A 446 -6.05 4.05 -6.87
N PRO A 447 -5.76 2.82 -6.43
CA PRO A 447 -4.48 2.19 -6.67
C PRO A 447 -4.44 1.49 -8.02
N GLU A 448 -3.23 1.30 -8.54
CA GLU A 448 -2.97 0.40 -9.66
C GLU A 448 -2.10 -0.79 -9.21
N PRO A 449 -2.36 -2.01 -9.73
CA PRO A 449 -1.50 -3.16 -9.49
C PRO A 449 -0.18 -3.00 -10.26
N VAL A 450 0.94 -3.24 -9.59
CA VAL A 450 2.29 -3.09 -10.16
C VAL A 450 3.02 -4.42 -10.27
N ALA A 451 2.83 -5.31 -9.30
CA ALA A 451 3.44 -6.63 -9.32
C ALA A 451 2.56 -7.64 -8.57
N LEU A 452 2.80 -8.92 -8.84
CA LEU A 452 2.16 -10.03 -8.14
C LEU A 452 3.16 -10.78 -7.26
N GLY A 453 2.63 -11.46 -6.25
CA GLY A 453 3.35 -12.36 -5.36
C GLY A 453 2.41 -13.39 -4.74
N SER A 454 2.89 -14.05 -3.70
CA SER A 454 2.15 -15.08 -2.97
C SER A 454 0.94 -14.51 -2.25
N THR A 455 -0.14 -15.27 -2.24
CA THR A 455 -1.33 -15.02 -1.41
C THR A 455 -1.19 -15.60 0.00
N ALA A 456 -0.11 -16.32 0.30
CA ALA A 456 0.13 -16.86 1.64
C ALA A 456 0.34 -15.73 2.65
N PHE A 457 -0.58 -15.59 3.59
CA PHE A 457 -0.49 -14.62 4.66
C PHE A 457 0.25 -15.24 5.86
N PRO A 458 1.24 -14.55 6.48
CA PRO A 458 1.76 -13.21 6.19
C PRO A 458 3.05 -13.20 5.34
N ASP A 459 3.34 -14.25 4.58
CA ASP A 459 4.64 -14.55 3.96
C ASP A 459 4.91 -13.85 2.61
N ALA A 460 4.45 -12.60 2.48
CA ALA A 460 4.76 -11.72 1.35
C ALA A 460 4.69 -10.25 1.76
N GLY A 461 5.37 -9.36 1.04
CA GLY A 461 5.24 -7.90 1.19
C GLY A 461 6.54 -7.20 1.57
N ASN A 462 6.45 -6.22 2.49
CA ASN A 462 7.51 -5.28 2.86
C ASN A 462 8.18 -4.68 1.62
N VAL A 463 7.38 -3.99 0.80
CA VAL A 463 7.91 -3.31 -0.37
C VAL A 463 8.85 -2.18 0.07
N ASN A 464 9.98 -2.04 -0.62
CA ASN A 464 10.92 -0.96 -0.43
C ASN A 464 11.37 -0.41 -1.80
N ALA A 465 11.16 0.88 -2.00
CA ALA A 465 11.35 1.54 -3.28
C ALA A 465 12.69 2.29 -3.38
N SER A 466 13.25 2.29 -4.59
CA SER A 466 14.40 3.10 -4.99
C SER A 466 14.16 3.72 -6.36
N VAL A 467 14.87 4.79 -6.67
CA VAL A 467 14.73 5.52 -7.94
C VAL A 467 16.06 5.56 -8.68
N ILE A 468 16.04 5.23 -9.96
CA ILE A 468 17.12 5.57 -10.90
C ILE A 468 16.46 6.26 -12.08
N GLN A 469 16.81 7.53 -12.30
CA GLN A 469 16.23 8.35 -13.37
C GLN A 469 14.69 8.34 -13.31
N ASN A 470 14.02 7.98 -14.41
CA ASN A 470 12.56 7.95 -14.54
C ASN A 470 11.96 6.56 -14.24
N MET A 471 12.66 5.72 -13.49
CA MET A 471 12.20 4.38 -13.12
C MET A 471 12.22 4.21 -11.61
N HIS A 472 11.12 3.69 -11.08
CA HIS A 472 11.01 3.23 -9.69
C HIS A 472 11.25 1.72 -9.66
N PHE A 473 12.13 1.28 -8.78
CA PHE A 473 12.43 -0.13 -8.53
C PHE A 473 11.91 -0.52 -7.16
N LEU A 474 11.28 -1.69 -7.07
CA LEU A 474 10.43 -2.08 -5.95
C LEU A 474 10.85 -3.47 -5.49
N ALA A 475 11.65 -3.54 -4.42
CA ALA A 475 11.98 -4.82 -3.82
C ALA A 475 10.88 -5.26 -2.86
N TYR A 476 10.53 -6.54 -2.88
CA TYR A 476 9.59 -7.15 -1.95
C TYR A 476 9.92 -8.64 -1.78
N TYR A 477 9.43 -9.25 -0.71
CA TYR A 477 9.54 -10.70 -0.54
C TYR A 477 8.20 -11.38 -0.77
N SER A 478 8.22 -12.66 -1.11
CA SER A 478 7.03 -13.45 -1.42
C SER A 478 7.33 -14.94 -1.36
N GLY A 479 6.36 -15.75 -0.93
CA GLY A 479 6.45 -17.21 -0.94
C GLY A 479 5.56 -17.81 0.13
N THR A 480 5.99 -18.92 0.71
CA THR A 480 5.29 -19.59 1.82
C THR A 480 6.33 -20.18 2.75
N ALA A 481 6.23 -19.93 4.05
CA ALA A 481 7.18 -20.52 5.00
C ALA A 481 7.30 -22.05 4.80
N PRO A 482 8.52 -22.62 4.86
CA PRO A 482 9.78 -21.97 5.23
C PRO A 482 10.48 -21.22 4.08
N ASP A 483 10.02 -21.36 2.83
CA ASP A 483 10.73 -20.89 1.65
C ASP A 483 10.05 -19.66 1.03
N THR A 484 10.74 -18.52 1.12
CA THR A 484 10.33 -17.27 0.47
C THR A 484 11.47 -16.77 -0.42
N PHE A 485 11.14 -15.95 -1.41
CA PHE A 485 12.10 -15.32 -2.32
C PHE A 485 12.03 -13.79 -2.19
N VAL A 486 13.11 -13.12 -2.60
CA VAL A 486 13.16 -11.67 -2.77
C VAL A 486 13.19 -11.35 -4.26
N ALA A 487 12.36 -10.40 -4.68
CA ALA A 487 12.26 -9.98 -6.06
C ALA A 487 12.21 -8.45 -6.19
N VAL A 488 12.55 -7.95 -7.37
CA VAL A 488 12.46 -6.53 -7.74
C VAL A 488 11.57 -6.37 -8.97
N SER A 489 10.57 -5.50 -8.86
CA SER A 489 9.79 -5.01 -10.00
C SER A 489 10.25 -3.61 -10.41
N ALA A 490 10.06 -3.27 -11.68
CA ALA A 490 10.32 -1.93 -12.21
C ALA A 490 9.02 -1.30 -12.69
N ALA A 491 8.78 -0.06 -12.31
CA ALA A 491 7.64 0.74 -12.75
C ALA A 491 8.16 2.08 -13.28
N ALA A 492 7.58 2.56 -14.39
CA ALA A 492 7.88 3.91 -14.85
C ALA A 492 7.49 4.94 -13.78
N ALA A 493 8.35 5.94 -13.58
CA ALA A 493 8.01 7.10 -12.77
C ALA A 493 6.77 7.78 -13.37
N PRO A 494 5.83 8.25 -12.55
CA PRO A 494 4.67 8.96 -13.06
C PRO A 494 5.07 10.21 -13.82
N ALA A 495 4.52 10.40 -15.03
CA ALA A 495 4.69 11.65 -15.76
C ALA A 495 3.70 12.69 -15.20
N GLY A 496 4.19 13.87 -14.85
CA GLY A 496 3.32 15.04 -14.68
C GLY A 496 2.59 15.32 -16.00
N ALA A 497 1.33 15.76 -15.94
CA ALA A 497 0.64 16.24 -17.13
C ALA A 497 1.44 17.42 -17.71
N THR A 498 2.25 17.17 -18.74
CA THR A 498 2.82 18.22 -19.56
C THR A 498 1.66 18.91 -20.26
N GLY A 499 1.66 20.25 -20.27
CA GLY A 499 0.56 21.09 -20.74
C GLY A 499 0.30 21.02 -22.25
N GLU A 500 -0.03 19.86 -22.80
CA GLU A 500 -0.65 19.70 -24.11
C GLU A 500 -2.18 19.63 -23.95
N ASN A 501 -2.74 20.73 -23.46
CA ASN A 501 -4.10 21.16 -23.75
C ASN A 501 -4.12 22.68 -23.60
N ALA A 502 -3.27 23.35 -24.37
CA ALA A 502 -3.50 24.75 -24.70
C ALA A 502 -4.80 24.80 -25.51
N VAL A 503 -5.85 25.29 -24.84
CA VAL A 503 -7.12 25.70 -25.44
C VAL A 503 -6.82 26.43 -26.76
N PRO A 504 -7.41 26.03 -27.90
CA PRO A 504 -7.29 26.82 -29.12
C PRO A 504 -7.93 28.18 -28.83
N GLY A 505 -7.09 29.21 -28.76
CA GLY A 505 -7.55 30.59 -28.68
C GLY A 505 -8.49 30.86 -29.84
N LYS A 506 -9.67 31.40 -29.51
CA LYS A 506 -10.54 32.06 -30.48
C LYS A 506 -9.70 33.07 -31.27
N GLN A 507 -9.67 32.92 -32.59
CA GLN A 507 -9.39 34.02 -33.49
C GLN A 507 -10.72 34.49 -34.07
N ASP A 508 -10.84 35.81 -34.15
CA ASP A 508 -12.01 36.61 -34.51
C ASP A 508 -12.66 36.25 -35.85
#